data_AF-A0A924NZH8-F1
#
_entry.id   AF-A0A924NZH8-F1
#
_cell.length_a   1.000
_cell.length_b   1.000
_cell.length_c   1.000
_cell.angle_alpha   90.00
_cell.angle_beta   90.00
_cell.angle_gamma   90.00
#
_symmetry.space_group_name_H-M   'P 1'
#
loop_
_entity.id
_entity.type
_entity.pdbx_description
1 polymer ?
#
loop_
_entity_poly.entity_id
_entity_poly.type
_entity_poly.pdbx_seq_one_letter_code
_entity_poly.pdbx_strand_id
1 'polypeptide(L)'
;WKQEGDARQYAWLEKQGCAQVAMAVEVIRRLPESDIVELLEQQGKLLASARLLFAGNTSCARQRALAYALKAIELGPISAGGEEMAALVYHDDRGGLARVWVRRNGAEHTAWNVACAPLPATVAPQVIRPRAAKG
;
A
#
# COMPACT_ATOMS: atom_id res chain seq x y z
N TRP A 1 -1.44 -23.51 -24.02
CA TRP A 1 -2.03 -22.80 -22.87
C TRP A 1 -1.08 -21.70 -22.45
N LYS A 2 -1.49 -20.43 -22.52
CA LYS A 2 -0.71 -19.29 -22.02
C LYS A 2 -1.62 -18.58 -21.02
N GLN A 3 -1.29 -18.66 -19.74
CA GLN A 3 -2.03 -17.91 -18.73
C GLN A 3 -1.35 -16.54 -18.62
N GLU A 4 -1.91 -15.55 -19.31
CA GLU A 4 -1.47 -14.16 -19.21
C GLU A 4 -2.30 -13.49 -18.10
N GLY A 5 -1.94 -13.82 -16.85
CA GLY A 5 -2.39 -13.10 -15.67
C GLY A 5 -1.24 -12.26 -15.16
N ASP A 6 -1.46 -10.97 -14.95
CA ASP A 6 -0.51 -10.09 -14.26
C ASP A 6 -0.16 -10.75 -12.91
N ALA A 7 1.08 -11.22 -12.77
CA ALA A 7 1.48 -12.01 -11.61
C ALA A 7 1.49 -11.11 -10.38
N ARG A 8 0.42 -11.19 -9.56
CA ARG A 8 0.34 -10.47 -8.29
C ARG A 8 1.39 -11.01 -7.34
N GLN A 9 2.27 -10.12 -6.87
CA GLN A 9 3.29 -10.45 -5.90
C GLN A 9 2.77 -10.13 -4.49
N TYR A 10 2.97 -11.04 -3.55
CA TYR A 10 2.65 -10.84 -2.14
C TYR A 10 3.91 -11.05 -1.31
N ALA A 11 4.10 -10.22 -0.28
CA ALA A 11 5.24 -10.28 0.63
C ALA A 11 4.78 -10.23 2.08
N TRP A 12 5.47 -10.95 2.96
CA TRP A 12 5.28 -10.91 4.41
C TRP A 12 6.62 -11.16 5.09
N LEU A 13 6.76 -10.65 6.31
CA LEU A 13 7.89 -10.99 7.17
C LEU A 13 7.49 -12.17 8.05
N GLU A 14 8.22 -13.28 7.93
CA GLU A 14 8.15 -14.38 8.87
C GLU A 14 8.64 -13.90 10.24
N LYS A 15 7.76 -13.97 11.25
CA LYS A 15 8.18 -13.74 12.64
C LYS A 15 8.75 -15.02 13.23
N GLN A 16 9.89 -14.91 13.90
CA GLN A 16 10.47 -16.02 14.66
C GLN A 16 9.59 -16.35 15.88
N GLY A 17 9.16 -17.61 16.04
CA GLY A 17 8.39 -18.12 17.18
C GLY A 17 6.87 -18.26 16.95
N CYS A 18 6.09 -18.58 18.00
CA CYS A 18 4.62 -18.71 17.96
C CYS A 18 3.88 -17.36 17.88
N ALA A 19 4.41 -16.41 17.11
CA ALA A 19 3.73 -15.15 16.85
C ALA A 19 2.67 -15.34 15.75
N GLN A 20 1.59 -14.57 15.85
CA GLN A 20 0.55 -14.54 14.82
C GLN A 20 1.16 -14.21 13.45
N VAL A 21 0.84 -15.03 12.44
CA VAL A 21 1.33 -14.90 11.06
C VAL A 21 1.08 -13.48 10.57
N ALA A 22 2.12 -12.83 10.03
CA ALA A 22 2.00 -11.50 9.45
C ALA A 22 1.05 -11.55 8.25
N MET A 23 0.13 -10.58 8.15
CA MET A 23 -0.75 -10.50 6.98
C MET A 23 0.08 -10.27 5.72
N ALA A 24 -0.19 -11.04 4.67
CA ALA A 24 0.42 -10.84 3.37
C ALA A 24 0.08 -9.44 2.83
N VAL A 25 1.11 -8.73 2.36
CA VAL A 25 1.04 -7.41 1.76
C VAL A 25 1.21 -7.56 0.26
N GLU A 26 0.30 -6.97 -0.52
CA GLU A 26 0.38 -6.97 -1.98
C GLU A 26 1.46 -6.01 -2.47
N VAL A 27 2.23 -6.40 -3.48
CA VAL A 27 3.24 -5.57 -4.12
C VAL A 27 2.73 -5.23 -5.53
N ILE A 28 2.16 -4.02 -5.66
CA ILE A 28 1.38 -3.61 -6.85
C ILE A 28 2.26 -3.39 -8.07
N ARG A 29 3.56 -3.13 -7.89
CA ARG A 29 4.58 -3.11 -8.95
C ARG A 29 5.91 -3.63 -8.41
N ARG A 30 6.71 -4.28 -9.26
CA ARG A 30 7.99 -4.86 -8.84
C ARG A 30 8.88 -3.81 -8.17
N LEU A 31 9.19 -4.07 -6.91
CA LEU A 31 10.23 -3.41 -6.13
C LEU A 31 11.34 -4.42 -5.87
N PRO A 32 12.60 -3.98 -5.72
CA PRO A 32 13.68 -4.82 -5.25
C PRO A 32 13.30 -5.48 -3.91
N GLU A 33 13.64 -6.76 -3.73
CA GLU A 33 13.32 -7.49 -2.50
C GLU A 33 13.89 -6.82 -1.25
N SER A 34 15.10 -6.25 -1.34
CA SER A 34 15.72 -5.47 -0.26
C SER A 34 14.85 -4.28 0.17
N ASP A 35 14.28 -3.56 -0.78
CA ASP A 35 13.46 -2.39 -0.50
C ASP A 35 12.12 -2.82 0.13
N ILE A 36 11.55 -3.94 -0.32
CA ILE A 36 10.33 -4.51 0.28
C ILE A 36 10.58 -4.89 1.75
N VAL A 37 11.70 -5.57 2.05
CA VAL A 37 12.07 -5.93 3.42
C VAL A 37 12.25 -4.69 4.29
N GLU A 38 13.04 -3.71 3.84
CA GLU A 38 13.29 -2.47 4.59
C GLU A 38 11.97 -1.71 4.88
N LEU A 39 11.05 -1.66 3.92
CA LEU A 39 9.74 -1.02 4.09
C LEU A 39 8.83 -1.78 5.06
N LEU A 40 8.81 -3.11 5.00
CA LEU A 40 8.01 -3.94 5.91
C LEU A 40 8.51 -3.87 7.35
N GLU A 41 9.84 -3.83 7.56
CA GLU A 41 10.46 -3.66 8.87
C GLU A 41 10.16 -2.29 9.46
N GLN A 42 10.23 -1.23 8.63
CA GLN A 42 10.04 0.15 9.07
C GLN A 42 8.58 0.61 9.06
N GLN A 43 7.62 -0.23 8.65
CA GLN A 43 6.22 0.17 8.46
C GLN A 43 5.60 0.87 9.68
N GLY A 44 5.88 0.38 10.89
CA GLY A 44 5.32 0.92 12.12
C GLY A 44 5.86 2.32 12.43
N LYS A 45 7.18 2.51 12.26
CA LYS A 45 7.85 3.81 12.38
C LYS A 45 7.33 4.79 11.33
N LEU A 46 7.18 4.33 10.10
CA LEU A 46 6.68 5.14 8.98
C LEU A 46 5.24 5.60 9.21
N LEU A 47 4.34 4.70 9.66
CA LEU A 47 2.98 5.07 10.01
C LEU A 47 2.93 6.06 11.18
N ALA A 48 3.75 5.85 12.22
CA ALA A 48 3.83 6.77 13.36
C ALA A 48 4.26 8.19 12.91
N SER A 49 5.28 8.31 12.07
CA SER A 49 5.71 9.58 11.50
C SER A 49 4.65 10.18 10.56
N ALA A 50 3.96 9.36 9.76
CA ALA A 50 2.92 9.80 8.84
C ALA A 50 1.69 10.41 9.55
N ARG A 51 1.42 10.04 10.81
CA ARG A 51 0.33 10.65 11.60
C ARG A 51 0.50 12.16 11.79
N LEU A 52 1.73 12.66 11.79
CA LEU A 52 2.00 14.10 11.80
C LEU A 52 1.58 14.76 10.48
N LEU A 53 1.87 14.09 9.35
CA LEU A 53 1.46 14.55 8.03
C LEU A 53 -0.07 14.53 7.88
N PHE A 54 -0.75 13.55 8.47
CA PHE A 54 -2.22 13.51 8.48
C PHE A 54 -2.83 14.73 9.16
N ALA A 55 -2.21 15.27 10.22
CA ALA A 55 -2.70 16.46 10.89
C ALA A 55 -2.59 17.73 10.02
N GLY A 56 -1.58 17.80 9.14
CA GLY A 56 -1.38 18.89 8.19
C GLY A 56 -2.23 18.80 6.92
N ASN A 57 -2.86 17.65 6.65
CA ASN A 57 -3.72 17.43 5.48
C ASN A 57 -5.18 17.29 5.93
N THR A 58 -6.00 18.29 5.65
CA THR A 58 -7.43 18.33 6.08
C THR A 58 -8.24 17.13 5.58
N SER A 59 -7.91 16.58 4.41
CA SER A 59 -8.55 15.36 3.87
C SER A 59 -8.18 14.09 4.66
N CYS A 60 -7.00 14.08 5.30
CA CYS A 60 -6.52 12.99 6.14
C CYS A 60 -6.80 13.17 7.63
N ALA A 61 -7.05 14.40 8.09
CA ALA A 61 -7.09 14.75 9.51
C ALA A 61 -8.04 13.88 10.34
N ARG A 62 -9.18 13.48 9.75
CA ARG A 62 -10.18 12.61 10.40
C ARG A 62 -9.73 11.17 10.61
N GLN A 63 -8.78 10.69 9.80
CA GLN A 63 -8.31 9.32 9.87
C GLN A 63 -7.08 9.15 10.79
N ARG A 64 -6.47 10.25 11.27
CA ARG A 64 -5.16 10.23 11.95
C ARG A 64 -5.06 9.31 13.18
N ALA A 65 -6.17 9.12 13.88
CA ALA A 65 -6.26 8.37 15.13
C ALA A 65 -6.85 6.96 14.93
N LEU A 66 -7.14 6.57 13.69
CA LEU A 66 -7.71 5.25 13.40
C LEU A 66 -6.66 4.16 13.52
N ALA A 67 -7.14 2.94 13.71
CA ALA A 67 -6.33 1.75 13.56
C ALA A 67 -6.09 1.51 12.07
N TYR A 68 -4.85 1.15 11.71
CA TYR A 68 -4.44 0.92 10.34
C TYR A 68 -3.78 -0.45 10.19
N ALA A 69 -4.03 -1.10 9.07
CA ALA A 69 -3.35 -2.31 8.65
C ALA A 69 -2.73 -2.10 7.25
N LEU A 70 -1.46 -2.45 7.10
CA LEU A 70 -0.78 -2.40 5.80
C LEU A 70 -1.39 -3.45 4.87
N LYS A 71 -1.74 -3.05 3.64
CA LYS A 71 -2.33 -3.94 2.64
C LYS A 71 -1.53 -4.03 1.37
N ALA A 72 -0.87 -2.94 0.97
CA ALA A 72 -0.02 -2.97 -0.19
C ALA A 72 1.22 -2.09 -0.06
N ILE A 73 2.24 -2.45 -0.82
CA ILE A 73 3.36 -1.59 -1.18
C ILE A 73 3.22 -1.33 -2.68
N GLU A 74 3.29 -0.07 -3.06
CA GLU A 74 3.31 0.32 -4.46
C GLU A 74 4.51 1.22 -4.74
N LEU A 75 4.91 1.28 -6.00
CA LEU A 75 5.79 2.31 -6.52
C LEU A 75 4.92 3.22 -7.37
N GLY A 76 5.04 4.54 -7.26
CA GLY A 76 4.32 5.45 -8.13
C GLY A 76 4.51 6.94 -7.81
N PRO A 77 4.03 7.83 -8.69
CA PRO A 77 4.26 9.25 -8.53
C PRO A 77 3.36 9.84 -7.44
N ILE A 78 3.87 10.82 -6.68
CA ILE A 78 3.06 11.58 -5.69
C ILE A 78 1.97 12.41 -6.38
N SER A 79 2.30 12.96 -7.56
CA SER A 79 1.45 13.83 -8.37
C SER A 79 1.67 13.53 -9.84
N ALA A 80 0.73 13.92 -10.71
CA ALA A 80 0.86 13.68 -12.14
C ALA A 80 2.21 14.21 -12.68
N GLY A 81 3.03 13.33 -13.26
CA GLY A 81 4.37 13.65 -13.78
C GLY A 81 5.47 13.82 -12.74
N GLY A 82 5.20 13.54 -11.46
CA GLY A 82 6.20 13.56 -10.38
C GLY A 82 7.11 12.33 -10.39
N GLU A 83 8.17 12.39 -9.58
CA GLU A 83 9.08 11.26 -9.38
C GLU A 83 8.34 10.07 -8.76
N GLU A 84 8.68 8.86 -9.23
CA GLU A 84 8.14 7.63 -8.65
C GLU A 84 8.78 7.37 -7.28
N MET A 85 7.93 7.14 -6.29
CA MET A 85 8.34 6.86 -4.92
C MET A 85 7.59 5.64 -4.39
N ALA A 86 8.23 4.90 -3.50
CA ALA A 86 7.55 3.81 -2.81
C ALA A 86 6.47 4.38 -1.89
N ALA A 87 5.31 3.73 -1.85
CA ALA A 87 4.22 4.09 -0.97
C ALA A 87 3.68 2.86 -0.23
N LEU A 88 3.41 3.07 1.06
CA LEU A 88 2.72 2.11 1.92
C LEU A 88 1.23 2.43 1.90
N VAL A 89 0.42 1.47 1.51
CA VAL A 89 -1.04 1.60 1.43
C VAL A 89 -1.68 0.91 2.62
N TYR A 90 -2.27 1.72 3.51
CA TYR A 90 -2.95 1.27 4.70
C TYR A 90 -4.47 1.33 4.51
N HIS A 91 -5.15 0.33 5.08
CA HIS A 91 -6.59 0.39 5.30
C HIS A 91 -6.85 0.75 6.75
N ASP A 92 -7.76 1.69 6.99
CA ASP A 92 -8.27 1.94 8.32
C ASP A 92 -9.40 0.98 8.72
N ASP A 93 -9.73 0.97 10.00
CA ASP A 93 -10.81 0.16 10.59
C ASP A 93 -12.23 0.58 10.18
N ARG A 94 -12.37 1.69 9.44
CA ARG A 94 -13.63 2.23 8.91
C ARG A 94 -13.74 2.07 7.39
N GLY A 95 -12.81 1.33 6.77
CA GLY A 95 -12.79 1.06 5.33
C GLY A 95 -12.22 2.20 4.48
N GLY A 96 -11.59 3.20 5.08
CA GLY A 96 -10.82 4.23 4.39
C GLY A 96 -9.43 3.76 4.01
N LEU A 97 -8.82 4.50 3.08
CA LEU A 97 -7.48 4.25 2.57
C LEU A 97 -6.57 5.43 2.88
N ALA A 98 -5.40 5.12 3.43
CA ALA A 98 -4.31 6.07 3.59
C ALA A 98 -3.08 5.55 2.86
N ARG A 99 -2.61 6.33 1.89
CA ARG A 99 -1.36 6.07 1.20
C ARG A 99 -0.29 6.96 1.82
N VAL A 100 0.88 6.39 2.09
CA VAL A 100 2.02 7.05 2.73
C VAL A 100 3.23 6.90 1.83
N TRP A 101 3.67 7.99 1.22
CA TRP A 101 4.83 8.02 0.34
C TRP A 101 6.08 8.13 1.17
N VAL A 102 7.08 7.37 0.78
CA VAL A 102 8.29 7.18 1.54
C VAL A 102 9.47 7.72 0.74
N ARG A 103 10.27 8.55 1.39
CA ARG A 103 11.55 8.99 0.85
C ARG A 103 12.67 8.19 1.50
N ARG A 104 13.53 7.62 0.68
CA ARG A 104 14.75 6.94 1.13
C ARG A 104 15.88 7.94 1.32
N ASN A 105 16.58 7.84 2.44
CA ASN A 105 17.82 8.56 2.71
C ASN A 105 18.85 7.58 3.28
N GLY A 106 19.69 7.01 2.40
CA GLY A 106 20.56 5.89 2.76
C GLY A 106 19.73 4.64 3.13
N ALA A 107 19.95 4.11 4.33
CA ALA A 107 19.21 2.98 4.87
C ALA A 107 17.91 3.37 5.62
N GLU A 108 17.68 4.67 5.84
CA GLU A 108 16.49 5.14 6.53
C GLU A 108 15.38 5.52 5.56
N HIS A 109 14.16 5.19 5.98
CA HIS A 109 12.93 5.59 5.32
C HIS A 109 12.20 6.63 6.16
N THR A 110 11.77 7.71 5.51
CA THR A 110 10.99 8.78 6.14
C THR A 110 9.67 8.96 5.41
N ALA A 111 8.58 9.07 6.18
CA ALA A 111 7.28 9.45 5.63
C ALA A 111 7.36 10.87 5.07
N TRP A 112 7.04 11.02 3.79
CA TRP A 112 7.21 12.27 3.05
C TRP A 112 5.89 12.93 2.69
N ASN A 113 4.92 12.15 2.22
CA ASN A 113 3.61 12.65 1.83
C ASN A 113 2.52 11.64 2.19
N VAL A 114 1.29 12.14 2.32
CA VAL A 114 0.11 11.35 2.63
C VAL A 114 -1.06 11.79 1.78
N ALA A 115 -1.81 10.82 1.30
CA ALA A 115 -3.07 11.03 0.62
C ALA A 115 -4.08 10.05 1.20
N CYS A 116 -5.21 10.62 1.61
CA CYS A 116 -6.32 9.86 2.13
C CYS A 116 -7.45 10.02 1.14
N ALA A 117 -7.86 8.90 0.58
CA ALA A 117 -8.93 8.85 -0.37
C ALA A 117 -10.25 8.61 0.36
N PRO A 118 -11.33 9.30 -0.04
CA PRO A 118 -12.59 8.63 -0.29
C PRO A 118 -12.49 8.04 -1.71
N LEU A 119 -12.10 6.78 -1.85
CA LEU A 119 -12.21 6.09 -3.15
C LEU A 119 -13.11 4.89 -2.96
N PRO A 120 -13.99 4.59 -3.93
CA PRO A 120 -14.84 3.41 -3.88
C PRO A 120 -13.92 2.20 -3.71
N ALA A 121 -14.34 1.26 -2.85
CA ALA A 121 -13.71 -0.03 -2.71
C ALA A 121 -13.29 -0.52 -4.10
N THR A 122 -12.01 -0.86 -4.22
CA THR A 122 -11.45 -1.75 -5.24
C THR A 122 -12.40 -2.03 -6.38
N VAL A 123 -12.13 -1.49 -7.57
CA VAL A 123 -12.71 -2.02 -8.80
C VAL A 123 -12.42 -3.53 -8.77
N ALA A 124 -13.44 -4.31 -8.40
CA ALA A 124 -13.42 -5.74 -8.52
C ALA A 124 -13.07 -6.03 -9.98
N PRO A 125 -12.23 -7.03 -10.29
CA PRO A 125 -12.01 -7.41 -11.67
C PRO A 125 -13.38 -7.72 -12.26
N GLN A 126 -13.84 -6.88 -13.19
CA GLN A 126 -15.05 -7.13 -13.96
C GLN A 126 -14.75 -8.41 -14.75
N VAL A 127 -15.25 -9.54 -14.25
CA VAL A 127 -15.27 -10.79 -14.99
C VAL A 127 -16.19 -10.54 -16.18
N ILE A 128 -15.59 -10.20 -17.32
CA ILE A 128 -16.28 -10.08 -18.60
C ILE A 128 -16.83 -11.48 -18.91
N ARG A 129 -18.12 -11.70 -18.60
CA ARG A 129 -18.82 -12.91 -19.03
C ARG A 129 -18.92 -12.87 -20.55
N PRO A 130 -18.45 -13.90 -21.27
CA PRO A 130 -18.64 -13.94 -22.72
C PRO A 130 -20.14 -13.99 -23.02
N ARG A 131 -20.60 -13.06 -23.85
CA ARG A 131 -21.95 -13.03 -24.39
C ARG A 131 -22.11 -14.24 -25.30
N ALA A 132 -22.97 -15.18 -24.92
CA ALA A 132 -23.32 -16.31 -25.77
C ALA A 132 -23.83 -15.79 -27.12
N ALA A 133 -23.18 -16.19 -28.21
CA ALA A 133 -23.65 -15.97 -29.56
C ALA A 133 -24.94 -16.77 -29.77
N LYS A 134 -26.02 -16.11 -30.19
CA LYS A 134 -27.18 -16.79 -30.75
C LYS A 134 -26.89 -17.08 -32.22
N GLY A 135 -27.05 -18.34 -32.61
CA GLY A 135 -27.05 -18.78 -34.01
C GLY A 135 -28.35 -18.45 -34.73
#